data_AF-A0A1H6C1E4-F1
#
_entry.id   AF-A0A1H6C1E4-F1
#
_cell.length_a   1.000
_cell.length_b   1.000
_cell.length_c   1.000
_cell.angle_alpha   90.00
_cell.angle_beta   90.00
_cell.angle_gamma   90.00
#
_symmetry.space_group_name_H-M   'P 1'
#
loop_
_entity.id
_entity.type
_entity.pdbx_description
1 polymer ?
#
loop_
_entity_poly.entity_id
_entity_poly.type
_entity_poly.pdbx_seq_one_letter_code
_entity_poly.pdbx_strand_id
1 'polypeptide(L)'
;MNKDGHVLNGALLAIGLGVILSIDPTAGPIVGGQGGGVTIDGVAALAGEVARSVAALSLPVILGALFPDVDTAFGRHRKTLHNLPVLGIFLAFPYLFGNLQFVWIGVGTHYLLDVVGSKRGIALWYPLSSTEYGFPTGVATSSKWATRVTVVVTAMELFVLFLVHNYLVALNTPLPDAANLIGTLVGV
;
A
#
# COMPACT_ATOMS: atom_id res chain seq x y z
N MET A 1 2.80 6.92 -12.85
CA MET A 1 2.83 8.36 -12.57
C MET A 1 4.25 8.86 -12.85
N ASN A 2 4.64 10.08 -12.47
CA ASN A 2 6.07 10.39 -12.32
C ASN A 2 6.55 9.97 -10.92
N LYS A 3 7.86 10.00 -10.68
CA LYS A 3 8.47 9.66 -9.38
C LYS A 3 7.82 10.43 -8.22
N ASP A 4 7.61 11.73 -8.38
CA ASP A 4 6.99 12.59 -7.36
C ASP A 4 5.58 12.11 -6.97
N GLY A 5 4.79 11.69 -7.96
CA GLY A 5 3.46 11.14 -7.73
C GLY A 5 3.48 9.81 -6.97
N HIS A 6 4.47 8.95 -7.24
CA HIS A 6 4.66 7.70 -6.51
C HIS A 6 5.12 7.94 -5.06
N VAL A 7 6.01 8.90 -4.82
CA VAL A 7 6.40 9.32 -3.47
C VAL A 7 5.23 9.91 -2.70
N LEU A 8 4.46 10.82 -3.33
CA LEU A 8 3.28 11.43 -2.72
C LEU A 8 2.27 10.36 -2.30
N ASN A 9 1.97 9.42 -3.20
CA ASN A 9 1.05 8.34 -2.91
C ASN A 9 1.59 7.43 -1.79
N GLY A 10 2.86 7.01 -1.83
CA GLY A 10 3.46 6.20 -0.77
C GLY A 10 3.43 6.91 0.59
N ALA A 11 3.68 8.22 0.64
CA ALA A 11 3.62 9.01 1.86
C ALA A 11 2.19 9.12 2.41
N LEU A 12 1.21 9.43 1.55
CA LEU A 12 -0.20 9.48 1.94
C LEU A 12 -0.72 8.11 2.37
N LEU A 13 -0.28 7.04 1.71
CA LEU A 13 -0.64 5.66 2.05
C LEU A 13 -0.05 5.26 3.41
N ALA A 14 1.21 5.62 3.70
CA ALA A 14 1.81 5.38 5.00
C ALA A 14 1.07 6.10 6.14
N ILE A 15 0.61 7.34 5.91
CA ILE A 15 -0.21 8.08 6.88
C ILE A 15 -1.54 7.37 7.10
N GLY A 16 -2.26 7.05 6.02
CA GLY A 16 -3.57 6.41 6.13
C GLY A 16 -3.51 5.00 6.72
N LEU A 17 -2.50 4.20 6.36
CA LEU A 17 -2.23 2.90 7.00
C LEU A 17 -1.89 3.06 8.47
N GLY A 18 -1.15 4.10 8.85
CA GLY A 18 -0.86 4.37 10.26
C GLY A 18 -2.12 4.59 11.07
N VAL A 19 -3.11 5.28 10.50
CA VAL A 19 -4.45 5.44 11.12
C VAL A 19 -5.21 4.10 11.13
N ILE A 20 -5.25 3.38 10.00
CA ILE A 20 -5.98 2.11 9.88
C ILE A 20 -5.48 1.07 10.90
N LEU A 21 -4.16 0.97 11.09
CA LEU A 21 -3.56 -0.02 12.00
C LEU A 21 -3.66 0.35 13.49
N SER A 22 -3.92 1.63 13.80
CA SER A 22 -4.00 2.13 15.18
C SER A 22 -5.43 2.33 15.67
N ILE A 23 -6.42 2.17 14.79
CA ILE A 23 -7.84 2.35 15.13
C ILE A 23 -8.60 1.11 14.72
N ASP A 24 -9.10 0.38 15.71
CA ASP A 24 -10.11 -0.65 15.52
C ASP A 24 -11.52 -0.04 15.73
N PRO A 25 -12.27 0.26 14.66
CA PRO A 25 -13.62 0.80 14.77
C PRO A 25 -14.63 -0.23 15.29
N THR A 26 -14.26 -1.51 15.41
CA THR A 26 -15.12 -2.58 15.93
C THR A 26 -15.00 -2.76 17.44
N ALA A 27 -13.93 -2.23 18.04
CA ALA A 27 -13.64 -2.34 19.48
C ALA A 27 -14.41 -1.34 20.38
N GLY A 28 -15.33 -0.56 19.81
CA GLY A 28 -16.15 0.42 20.54
C GLY A 28 -15.71 1.88 20.29
N PRO A 29 -16.00 2.82 21.21
CA PRO A 29 -15.64 4.22 21.02
C PRO A 29 -14.12 4.42 20.85
N ILE A 30 -13.72 5.05 19.75
CA ILE A 30 -12.30 5.36 19.42
C ILE A 30 -11.63 6.19 20.53
N VAL A 31 -12.41 7.06 21.18
CA VAL A 31 -11.96 7.88 22.31
C VAL A 31 -12.93 7.73 23.46
N GLY A 32 -12.40 7.61 24.68
CA GLY A 32 -13.15 7.60 25.93
C GLY A 32 -13.26 6.26 26.64
N GLY A 33 -12.66 5.20 26.06
CA GLY A 33 -12.60 3.86 26.65
C GLY A 33 -13.99 3.25 26.92
N GLN A 34 -14.03 2.15 27.66
CA GLN A 34 -15.28 1.46 28.01
C GLN A 34 -16.23 2.32 28.89
N GLY A 35 -15.72 3.38 29.53
CA GLY A 35 -16.49 4.30 30.37
C GLY A 35 -17.11 5.49 29.62
N GLY A 36 -16.86 5.65 28.31
CA GLY A 36 -17.49 6.67 27.45
C GLY A 36 -17.03 8.12 27.66
N GLY A 37 -16.12 8.39 28.61
CA GLY A 37 -15.63 9.74 28.91
C GLY A 37 -14.36 10.07 28.13
N VAL A 38 -14.41 11.05 27.22
CA VAL A 38 -13.21 11.54 26.51
C VAL A 38 -12.26 12.23 27.48
N THR A 39 -11.05 11.69 27.63
CA THR A 39 -9.97 12.28 28.44
C THR A 39 -8.84 12.80 27.57
N ILE A 40 -8.12 13.82 28.06
CA ILE A 40 -6.93 14.36 27.38
C ILE A 40 -5.87 13.28 27.22
N ASP A 41 -5.65 12.47 28.26
CA ASP A 41 -4.68 11.37 28.25
C ASP A 41 -5.03 10.31 27.20
N GLY A 42 -6.32 9.99 27.04
CA GLY A 42 -6.77 9.05 26.01
C GLY A 42 -6.54 9.56 24.60
N VAL A 43 -6.82 10.86 24.35
CA VAL A 43 -6.54 11.50 23.06
C VAL A 43 -5.03 11.53 22.78
N ALA A 44 -4.21 11.86 23.77
CA ALA A 44 -2.76 11.89 23.64
C ALA A 44 -2.17 10.49 23.37
N ALA A 45 -2.69 9.46 24.04
CA ALA A 45 -2.28 8.08 23.82
C ALA A 45 -2.57 7.62 22.37
N LEU A 46 -3.79 7.84 21.89
CA LEU A 46 -4.18 7.51 20.52
C LEU A 46 -3.33 8.26 19.49
N ALA A 47 -3.12 9.57 19.69
CA ALA A 47 -2.27 10.37 18.82
C ALA A 47 -0.83 9.85 18.78
N GLY A 48 -0.29 9.44 19.93
CA GLY A 48 1.03 8.83 20.05
C GLY A 48 1.14 7.50 19.31
N GLU A 49 0.11 6.66 19.41
CA GLU A 49 0.04 5.37 18.71
C GLU A 49 0.01 5.56 17.18
N VAL A 50 -0.88 6.42 16.69
CA VAL A 50 -0.96 6.77 15.27
C VAL A 50 0.37 7.32 14.78
N ALA A 51 0.98 8.27 15.52
CA ALA A 51 2.26 8.86 15.13
C ALA A 51 3.37 7.81 15.04
N ARG A 52 3.45 6.89 16.00
CA ARG A 52 4.39 5.77 15.97
C ARG A 52 4.14 4.86 14.78
N SER A 53 2.88 4.55 14.49
CA SER A 53 2.48 3.70 13.37
C SER A 53 2.86 4.32 12.03
N VAL A 54 2.52 5.60 11.82
CA VAL A 54 2.91 6.37 10.62
C VAL A 54 4.43 6.39 10.45
N ALA A 55 5.19 6.65 11.51
CA ALA A 55 6.65 6.65 11.45
C ALA A 55 7.22 5.28 11.06
N ALA A 56 6.71 4.20 11.65
CA ALA A 56 7.13 2.84 11.35
C ALA A 56 6.80 2.40 9.90
N LEU A 57 5.69 2.89 9.34
CA LEU A 57 5.23 2.56 7.98
C LEU A 57 5.86 3.44 6.90
N SER A 58 6.25 4.67 7.23
CA SER A 58 6.73 5.67 6.27
C SER A 58 7.90 5.14 5.43
N LEU A 59 8.94 4.59 6.08
CA LEU A 59 10.11 4.06 5.37
C LEU A 59 9.77 2.88 4.46
N PRO A 60 9.20 1.75 4.93
CA PRO A 60 8.97 0.59 4.08
C PRO A 60 7.99 0.89 2.93
N VAL A 61 6.93 1.67 3.17
CA VAL A 61 5.94 1.97 2.12
C VAL A 61 6.50 2.92 1.06
N ILE A 62 7.18 4.01 1.46
CA ILE A 62 7.76 4.96 0.50
C ILE A 62 8.91 4.31 -0.28
N LEU A 63 9.78 3.56 0.37
CA LEU A 63 10.87 2.85 -0.32
C LEU A 63 10.33 1.77 -1.26
N GLY A 64 9.29 1.04 -0.85
CA GLY A 64 8.58 0.10 -1.73
C GLY A 64 7.98 0.80 -2.94
N ALA A 65 7.37 1.98 -2.76
CA ALA A 65 6.79 2.77 -3.85
C ALA A 65 7.86 3.35 -4.80
N LEU A 66 9.09 3.55 -4.34
CA LEU A 66 10.19 4.00 -5.18
C LEU A 66 10.92 2.85 -5.89
N PHE A 67 10.85 1.63 -5.34
CA PHE A 67 11.65 0.50 -5.81
C PHE A 67 11.44 0.18 -7.31
N PRO A 68 10.21 0.13 -7.86
CA PRO A 68 10.01 -0.16 -9.28
C PRO A 68 10.74 0.82 -10.19
N ASP A 69 10.74 2.11 -9.84
CA ASP A 69 11.36 3.16 -10.65
C ASP A 69 12.90 3.16 -10.61
N VAL A 70 13.52 2.32 -9.76
CA VAL A 70 14.97 2.08 -9.81
C VAL A 70 15.37 1.48 -11.17
N ASP A 71 14.44 0.87 -11.91
CA ASP A 71 14.66 0.39 -13.28
C ASP A 71 14.97 1.51 -14.30
N THR A 72 14.78 2.78 -13.91
CA THR A 72 15.23 3.90 -14.73
C THR A 72 16.74 4.08 -14.71
N ALA A 73 17.43 3.53 -13.69
CA ALA A 73 18.88 3.48 -13.62
C ALA A 73 19.47 2.26 -14.34
N PHE A 74 18.68 1.20 -14.55
CA PHE A 74 19.12 0.00 -15.26
C PHE A 74 17.94 -0.80 -15.85
N GLY A 75 18.12 -1.36 -17.04
CA GLY A 75 17.07 -2.17 -17.68
C GLY A 75 16.05 -1.31 -18.44
N ARG A 76 14.78 -1.74 -18.44
CA ARG A 76 13.69 -1.12 -19.21
C ARG A 76 12.59 -0.64 -18.28
N HIS A 77 12.39 0.67 -18.27
CA HIS A 77 11.33 1.31 -17.50
C HIS A 77 9.95 0.70 -17.78
N ARG A 78 9.15 0.47 -16.72
CA ARG A 78 7.81 -0.18 -16.75
C ARG A 78 7.83 -1.65 -17.11
N LYS A 79 9.01 -2.28 -17.05
CA LYS A 79 9.19 -3.69 -17.40
C LYS A 79 10.07 -4.40 -16.39
N THR A 80 11.30 -3.94 -16.22
CA THR A 80 12.31 -4.67 -15.43
C THR A 80 11.88 -4.84 -13.97
N LEU A 81 11.37 -3.78 -13.32
CA LEU A 81 10.91 -3.85 -11.93
C LEU A 81 9.40 -3.58 -11.75
N HIS A 82 8.64 -3.47 -12.85
CA HIS A 82 7.18 -3.29 -12.83
C HIS A 82 6.45 -4.55 -13.31
N ASN A 83 6.62 -5.66 -12.60
CA ASN A 83 6.08 -6.95 -12.98
C ASN A 83 5.73 -7.82 -11.77
N LEU A 84 4.84 -8.80 -11.98
CA LEU A 84 4.36 -9.69 -10.93
C LEU A 84 5.46 -10.53 -10.28
N PRO A 85 6.47 -11.06 -11.01
CA PRO A 85 7.61 -11.71 -10.37
C PRO A 85 8.30 -10.85 -9.30
N VAL A 86 8.51 -9.55 -9.57
CA VAL A 86 9.12 -8.62 -8.61
C VAL A 86 8.22 -8.39 -7.40
N LEU A 87 6.92 -8.15 -7.59
CA LEU A 87 5.97 -8.09 -6.46
C LEU A 87 5.96 -9.40 -5.64
N GLY A 88 6.03 -10.54 -6.32
CA GLY A 88 6.12 -11.86 -5.70
C GLY A 88 7.33 -12.01 -4.79
N ILE A 89 8.49 -11.43 -5.15
CA ILE A 89 9.68 -11.41 -4.28
C ILE A 89 9.40 -10.63 -2.98
N PHE A 90 8.77 -9.45 -3.07
CA PHE A 90 8.44 -8.65 -1.89
C PHE A 90 7.33 -9.24 -1.01
N LEU A 91 6.50 -10.14 -1.55
CA LEU A 91 5.57 -10.95 -0.77
C LEU A 91 6.27 -12.18 -0.15
N ALA A 92 7.11 -12.87 -0.92
CA ALA A 92 7.81 -14.06 -0.44
C ALA A 92 8.83 -13.74 0.68
N PHE A 93 9.45 -12.56 0.66
CA PHE A 93 10.46 -12.19 1.64
C PHE A 93 9.91 -12.15 3.09
N PRO A 94 8.87 -11.35 3.42
CA PRO A 94 8.23 -11.41 4.74
C PRO A 94 7.65 -12.79 5.07
N TYR A 95 7.16 -13.54 4.08
CA TYR A 95 6.67 -14.90 4.30
C TYR A 95 7.77 -15.84 4.83
N LEU A 96 8.98 -15.76 4.26
CA LEU A 96 10.10 -16.64 4.61
C LEU A 96 10.93 -16.14 5.80
N PHE A 97 11.07 -14.82 5.97
CA PHE A 97 12.00 -14.20 6.91
C PHE A 97 11.35 -13.40 8.04
N GLY A 98 10.03 -13.15 7.97
CA GLY A 98 9.28 -12.46 9.03
C GLY A 98 9.64 -10.97 9.21
N ASN A 99 10.25 -10.33 8.21
CA ASN A 99 10.59 -8.90 8.22
C ASN A 99 10.17 -8.21 6.92
N LEU A 100 10.23 -6.87 6.87
CA LEU A 100 9.85 -6.07 5.70
C LEU A 100 8.39 -6.24 5.24
N GLN A 101 7.50 -6.60 6.18
CA GLN A 101 6.06 -6.89 5.96
C GLN A 101 5.33 -5.86 5.08
N PHE A 102 5.67 -4.58 5.16
CA PHE A 102 4.92 -3.52 4.47
C PHE A 102 5.54 -3.04 3.16
N VAL A 103 6.70 -3.56 2.75
CA VAL A 103 7.37 -3.09 1.52
C VAL A 103 6.57 -3.47 0.27
N TRP A 104 5.93 -4.66 0.25
CA TRP A 104 5.09 -5.07 -0.86
C TRP A 104 3.89 -4.14 -1.08
N ILE A 105 3.37 -3.49 -0.03
CA ILE A 105 2.29 -2.51 -0.17
C ILE A 105 2.79 -1.31 -0.98
N GLY A 106 4.01 -0.83 -0.69
CA GLY A 106 4.68 0.21 -1.47
C GLY A 106 4.83 -0.17 -2.95
N VAL A 107 5.33 -1.37 -3.22
CA VAL A 107 5.48 -1.88 -4.60
C VAL A 107 4.11 -2.01 -5.29
N GLY A 108 3.12 -2.54 -4.57
CA GLY A 108 1.76 -2.74 -5.07
C GLY A 108 1.07 -1.42 -5.42
N THR A 109 1.18 -0.40 -4.57
CA THR A 109 0.59 0.93 -4.83
C THR A 109 1.25 1.62 -6.02
N HIS A 110 2.57 1.44 -6.20
CA HIS A 110 3.26 1.89 -7.41
C HIS A 110 2.62 1.29 -8.66
N TYR A 111 2.43 -0.04 -8.66
CA TYR A 111 1.87 -0.77 -9.79
C TYR A 111 0.44 -0.31 -10.07
N LEU A 112 -0.39 -0.16 -9.03
CA LEU A 112 -1.76 0.30 -9.18
C LEU A 112 -1.82 1.70 -9.79
N LEU A 113 -1.00 2.64 -9.30
CA LEU A 113 -0.94 3.98 -9.86
C LEU A 113 -0.46 3.99 -11.31
N ASP A 114 0.47 3.11 -11.68
CA ASP A 114 0.94 3.02 -13.05
C ASP A 114 -0.07 2.37 -14.00
N VAL A 115 -0.95 1.50 -13.50
CA VAL A 115 -2.01 0.85 -14.27
C VAL A 115 -3.26 1.73 -14.36
N VAL A 116 -3.67 2.37 -13.26
CA VAL A 116 -4.97 3.08 -13.14
C VAL A 116 -4.82 4.60 -13.24
N GLY A 117 -3.73 5.15 -12.74
CA GLY A 117 -3.50 6.60 -12.70
C GLY A 117 -2.89 7.18 -13.98
N SER A 118 -2.38 6.33 -14.88
CA SER A 118 -1.65 6.73 -16.08
C SER A 118 -2.35 6.32 -17.37
N LYS A 119 -2.04 7.00 -18.48
CA LYS A 119 -2.43 6.56 -19.84
C LYS A 119 -1.64 5.36 -20.36
N ARG A 120 -0.62 4.93 -19.62
CA ARG A 120 0.23 3.79 -19.94
C ARG A 120 0.00 2.68 -18.91
N GLY A 121 0.61 1.52 -19.15
CA GLY A 121 0.55 0.37 -18.25
C GLY A 121 1.92 -0.06 -17.75
N ILE A 122 1.96 -1.30 -17.23
CA ILE A 122 3.19 -2.01 -16.84
C ILE A 122 3.21 -3.41 -17.47
N ALA A 123 4.41 -3.97 -17.70
CA ALA A 123 4.54 -5.31 -18.24
C ALA A 123 4.46 -6.38 -17.14
N LEU A 124 3.24 -6.72 -16.72
CA LEU A 124 2.95 -7.65 -15.61
C LEU A 124 3.71 -8.97 -15.68
N TRP A 125 3.94 -9.51 -16.88
CA TRP A 125 4.55 -10.82 -17.09
C TRP A 125 6.02 -10.75 -17.56
N TYR A 126 6.67 -9.59 -17.42
CA TYR A 126 8.09 -9.48 -17.73
C TYR A 126 8.93 -10.39 -16.82
N PRO A 127 9.97 -11.10 -17.32
CA PRO A 127 10.56 -11.05 -18.67
C PRO A 127 9.90 -11.99 -19.70
N LEU A 128 8.92 -12.79 -19.33
CA LEU A 128 8.25 -13.75 -20.24
C LEU A 128 7.46 -13.04 -21.35
N SER A 129 6.86 -11.89 -21.04
CA SER A 129 6.20 -11.02 -22.02
C SER A 129 6.50 -9.55 -21.76
N SER A 130 6.66 -8.79 -22.84
CA SER A 130 6.85 -7.33 -22.80
C SER A 130 5.56 -6.54 -22.99
N THR A 131 4.40 -7.20 -23.06
CA THR A 131 3.08 -6.57 -23.21
C THR A 131 2.74 -5.75 -21.97
N GLU A 132 2.43 -4.47 -22.14
CA GLU A 132 2.01 -3.57 -21.07
C GLU A 132 0.49 -3.63 -20.89
N TYR A 133 0.04 -3.72 -19.64
CA TYR A 133 -1.37 -3.72 -19.25
C TYR A 133 -1.66 -2.45 -18.45
N GLY A 134 -2.71 -1.74 -18.86
CA GLY A 134 -3.15 -0.49 -18.24
C GLY A 134 -4.67 -0.39 -18.28
N PHE A 135 -5.22 0.57 -17.55
CA PHE A 135 -6.65 0.84 -17.51
C PHE A 135 -7.04 1.84 -18.62
N PRO A 136 -8.25 1.76 -19.20
CA PRO A 136 -8.66 2.66 -20.31
C PRO A 136 -8.81 4.13 -19.89
N THR A 137 -8.77 4.41 -18.58
CA THR A 137 -8.79 5.76 -18.02
C THR A 137 -7.47 6.09 -17.35
N GLY A 138 -7.09 7.37 -17.32
CA GLY A 138 -5.88 7.83 -16.66
C GLY A 138 -5.43 9.18 -17.22
N VAL A 139 -4.37 9.76 -16.65
CA VAL A 139 -3.84 11.05 -17.11
C VAL A 139 -2.37 10.95 -17.50
N ALA A 140 -1.93 11.82 -18.41
CA ALA A 140 -0.51 11.96 -18.69
C ALA A 140 0.20 12.49 -17.43
N THR A 141 1.46 12.11 -17.24
CA THR A 141 2.26 12.56 -16.08
C THR A 141 2.47 14.07 -16.04
N SER A 142 2.43 14.74 -17.19
CA SER A 142 2.48 16.20 -17.32
C SER A 142 1.13 16.91 -17.16
N SER A 143 0.04 16.16 -16.95
CA SER A 143 -1.30 16.73 -16.80
C SER A 143 -1.43 17.47 -15.47
N LYS A 144 -2.10 18.64 -15.49
CA LYS A 144 -2.52 19.35 -14.26
C LYS A 144 -3.41 18.51 -13.32
N TRP A 145 -3.99 17.44 -13.84
CA TRP A 145 -4.83 16.50 -13.07
C TRP A 145 -4.03 15.37 -12.42
N ALA A 146 -2.74 15.19 -12.73
CA ALA A 146 -1.92 14.09 -12.24
C ALA A 146 -1.98 13.97 -10.72
N THR A 147 -1.68 15.04 -9.99
CA THR A 147 -1.75 15.06 -8.52
C THR A 147 -3.14 14.73 -7.98
N ARG A 148 -4.20 15.25 -8.60
CA ARG A 148 -5.58 14.97 -8.17
C ARG A 148 -5.93 13.51 -8.35
N VAL A 149 -5.55 12.92 -9.48
CA VAL A 149 -5.74 11.49 -9.75
C VAL A 149 -4.95 10.65 -8.75
N THR A 150 -3.70 11.01 -8.46
CA THR A 150 -2.89 10.35 -7.41
C THR A 150 -3.63 10.31 -6.08
N VAL A 151 -4.12 11.46 -5.60
CA VAL A 151 -4.83 11.55 -4.31
C VAL A 151 -6.12 10.73 -4.32
N VAL A 152 -6.89 10.78 -5.41
CA VAL A 152 -8.13 9.99 -5.56
C VAL A 152 -7.83 8.48 -5.51
N VAL A 153 -6.83 8.03 -6.28
CA VAL A 153 -6.43 6.61 -6.26
C VAL A 153 -5.94 6.21 -4.87
N THR A 154 -5.10 7.02 -4.20
CA THR A 154 -4.68 6.75 -2.82
C THR A 154 -5.86 6.65 -1.86
N ALA A 155 -6.87 7.52 -1.97
CA ALA A 155 -8.05 7.45 -1.12
C ALA A 155 -8.83 6.14 -1.35
N MET A 156 -8.96 5.70 -2.60
CA MET A 156 -9.57 4.42 -2.94
C MET A 156 -8.74 3.24 -2.40
N GLU A 157 -7.42 3.29 -2.51
CA GLU A 157 -6.52 2.28 -1.96
C GLU A 157 -6.67 2.16 -0.43
N LEU A 158 -6.66 3.30 0.27
CA LEU A 158 -6.86 3.32 1.72
C LEU A 158 -8.22 2.76 2.12
N PHE A 159 -9.27 3.05 1.35
CA PHE A 159 -10.59 2.48 1.61
C PHE A 159 -10.59 0.95 1.44
N VAL A 160 -9.98 0.43 0.37
CA VAL A 160 -9.85 -1.02 0.16
C VAL A 160 -9.01 -1.67 1.27
N LEU A 161 -7.88 -1.06 1.64
CA LEU A 161 -7.01 -1.55 2.72
C LEU A 161 -7.70 -1.51 4.08
N PHE A 162 -8.51 -0.50 4.35
CA PHE A 162 -9.38 -0.42 5.52
C PHE A 162 -10.37 -1.59 5.55
N LEU A 163 -11.03 -1.87 4.43
CA LEU A 163 -11.97 -3.00 4.35
C LEU A 163 -11.26 -4.34 4.55
N VAL A 164 -10.09 -4.53 3.94
CA VAL A 164 -9.27 -5.73 4.13
C VAL A 164 -8.89 -5.89 5.60
N HIS A 165 -8.33 -4.83 6.22
CA HIS A 165 -7.86 -4.88 7.60
C HIS A 165 -8.97 -5.26 8.59
N ASN A 166 -10.16 -4.67 8.44
CA ASN A 166 -11.22 -4.79 9.44
C ASN A 166 -12.19 -5.95 9.17
N TYR A 167 -12.34 -6.40 7.93
CA TYR A 167 -13.37 -7.36 7.55
C TYR A 167 -12.85 -8.64 6.89
N LEU A 168 -11.56 -8.71 6.52
CA LEU A 168 -10.98 -9.89 5.91
C LEU A 168 -9.80 -10.45 6.72
N VAL A 169 -8.73 -9.68 6.85
CA VAL A 169 -7.52 -10.04 7.60
C VAL A 169 -6.77 -8.78 8.00
N ALA A 170 -6.38 -8.70 9.28
CA ALA A 170 -5.61 -7.57 9.77
C ALA A 170 -4.27 -7.48 9.02
N LEU A 171 -4.00 -6.35 8.36
CA LEU A 171 -2.81 -6.13 7.53
C LEU A 171 -1.46 -6.32 8.25
N ASN A 172 -1.43 -6.23 9.58
CA ASN A 172 -0.26 -6.50 10.42
C ASN A 172 -0.12 -7.99 10.81
N THR A 173 -1.02 -8.85 10.37
CA THR A 173 -0.90 -10.31 10.48
C THR A 173 0.29 -10.78 9.64
N PRO A 174 1.21 -11.61 10.16
CA PRO A 174 2.29 -12.18 9.38
C PRO A 174 1.76 -12.87 8.11
N LEU A 175 2.46 -12.72 6.97
CA LEU A 175 1.99 -13.28 5.71
C LEU A 175 1.72 -14.80 5.74
N PRO A 176 2.49 -15.65 6.45
CA PRO A 176 2.16 -17.07 6.56
C PRO A 176 0.81 -17.31 7.22
N ASP A 177 0.50 -16.57 8.28
CA ASP A 177 -0.76 -16.68 9.00
C ASP A 177 -1.93 -16.14 8.17
N ALA A 178 -1.72 -15.01 7.49
CA ALA A 178 -2.70 -14.45 6.56
C ALA A 178 -2.99 -15.41 5.39
N ALA A 179 -1.96 -16.06 4.84
CA ALA A 179 -2.12 -17.05 3.78
C ALA A 179 -2.92 -18.28 4.25
N ASN A 180 -2.63 -18.79 5.44
CA ASN A 180 -3.35 -19.93 6.03
C ASN A 180 -4.82 -19.58 6.31
N LEU A 181 -5.09 -18.38 6.83
CA LEU A 181 -6.45 -17.89 7.07
C LEU A 181 -7.23 -17.81 5.75
N ILE A 182 -6.64 -17.20 4.71
CA ILE A 182 -7.27 -17.07 3.40
C ILE A 182 -7.51 -18.45 2.79
N GLY A 183 -6.53 -19.36 2.83
CA GLY A 183 -6.67 -20.75 2.35
C GLY A 183 -7.87 -21.45 2.99
N THR A 184 -7.99 -21.34 4.31
CA THR A 184 -9.13 -21.87 5.06
C THR A 184 -10.47 -21.27 4.59
N LEU A 185 -10.52 -19.95 4.36
CA LEU A 185 -11.74 -19.26 3.88
C LEU A 185 -12.15 -19.69 2.46
N VAL A 186 -11.19 -20.04 1.60
CA VAL A 186 -11.46 -20.43 0.20
C VAL A 186 -11.45 -21.94 -0.04
N GLY A 187 -11.25 -22.75 1.01
CA GLY A 187 -11.28 -24.21 0.94
C GLY A 187 -10.05 -24.84 0.27
N VAL A 188 -8.87 -24.23 0.44
CA VAL A 188 -7.58 -24.69 -0.11
C VAL A 188 -6.56 -24.88 1.01
#